data_AF-A0A950SSC8-F1
#
_entry.id   AF-A0A950SSC8-F1
#
_cell.length_a   1.000
_cell.length_b   1.000
_cell.length_c   1.000
_cell.angle_alpha   90.00
_cell.angle_beta   90.00
_cell.angle_gamma   90.00
#
_symmetry.space_group_name_H-M   'P 1'
#
loop_
_entity.id
_entity.type
_entity.pdbx_description
1 polymer ?
#
loop_
_entity_poly.entity_id
_entity_poly.type
_entity_poly.pdbx_seq_one_letter_code
_entity_poly.pdbx_strand_id
1 'polypeptide(L)'
;FDFARLAAAGDDAALADLLAVRGIGRWSAEVYLLFALGRPDIWPAADLGLQLAIAEQLGLGSRPTEDALRLRGEAWRPWRSVAACLFWQSYLHARGRVAPRLSPELYA
;
A
#
# COMPACT_ATOMS: atom_id res chain seq x y z
N PHE A 1 -22.12 -3.87 6.99
CA PHE A 1 -21.12 -3.72 5.92
C PHE A 1 -20.96 -5.08 5.27
N ASP A 2 -21.12 -5.19 3.95
CA ASP A 2 -21.11 -6.49 3.23
C ASP A 2 -19.72 -6.77 2.65
N PHE A 3 -19.00 -7.68 3.29
CA PHE A 3 -17.64 -8.05 2.89
C PHE A 3 -17.58 -8.90 1.63
N ALA A 4 -18.62 -9.69 1.35
CA ALA A 4 -18.66 -10.52 0.14
C ALA A 4 -18.82 -9.65 -1.10
N ARG A 5 -19.72 -8.65 -1.01
CA ARG A 5 -19.86 -7.64 -2.07
C ARG A 5 -18.58 -6.83 -2.27
N LEU A 6 -17.93 -6.41 -1.18
CA LEU A 6 -16.65 -5.69 -1.25
C LEU A 6 -15.59 -6.51 -1.97
N ALA A 7 -15.47 -7.81 -1.63
CA ALA A 7 -14.50 -8.71 -2.25
C ALA A 7 -14.75 -8.94 -3.74
N ALA A 8 -16.01 -8.91 -4.19
CA ALA A 8 -16.39 -9.09 -5.59
C ALA A 8 -16.31 -7.79 -6.43
N ALA A 9 -16.26 -6.62 -5.79
CA ALA A 9 -16.23 -5.33 -6.48
C ALA A 9 -14.90 -5.06 -7.22
N GLY A 10 -14.94 -4.18 -8.22
CA GLY A 10 -13.73 -3.59 -8.81
C GLY A 10 -13.05 -2.63 -7.84
N ASP A 11 -11.76 -2.36 -8.04
CA ASP A 11 -10.93 -1.64 -7.05
C ASP A 11 -11.47 -0.25 -6.69
N ASP A 12 -11.94 0.53 -7.67
CA ASP A 12 -12.50 1.87 -7.43
C ASP A 12 -13.82 1.81 -6.64
N ALA A 13 -14.68 0.84 -6.94
CA ALA A 13 -15.94 0.64 -6.24
C ALA A 13 -15.70 0.15 -4.81
N ALA A 14 -14.75 -0.78 -4.63
CA ALA A 14 -14.36 -1.27 -3.31
C ALA A 14 -13.75 -0.15 -2.44
N LEU A 15 -12.94 0.71 -3.04
CA LEU A 15 -12.40 1.90 -2.37
C LEU A 15 -13.51 2.86 -1.93
N ALA A 16 -14.47 3.15 -2.81
CA ALA A 16 -15.61 4.01 -2.48
C ALA A 16 -16.46 3.43 -1.34
N ASP A 17 -16.72 2.12 -1.37
CA ASP A 17 -17.46 1.42 -0.31
C ASP A 17 -16.74 1.53 1.05
N LEU A 18 -15.42 1.36 1.08
CA LEU A 18 -14.62 1.51 2.31
C LEU A 18 -14.62 2.96 2.83
N LEU A 19 -14.48 3.95 1.93
CA LEU A 19 -14.49 5.37 2.29
C LEU A 19 -15.84 5.84 2.86
N ALA A 20 -16.94 5.15 2.53
CA ALA A 20 -18.26 5.44 3.09
C ALA A 20 -18.39 5.04 4.57
N VAL A 21 -17.47 4.24 5.11
CA VAL A 21 -17.48 3.83 6.52
C VAL A 21 -16.86 4.92 7.38
N ARG A 22 -17.63 5.44 8.33
CA ARG A 22 -17.15 6.46 9.30
C ARG A 22 -15.89 5.96 10.02
N GLY A 23 -14.81 6.73 9.91
CA GLY A 23 -13.51 6.42 10.52
C GLY A 23 -12.51 5.75 9.57
N ILE A 24 -12.92 5.34 8.36
CA ILE A 24 -12.02 4.80 7.34
C ILE A 24 -11.60 5.91 6.38
N GLY A 25 -10.35 6.36 6.49
CA GLY A 25 -9.73 7.26 5.52
C GLY A 25 -9.12 6.51 4.33
N ARG A 26 -8.70 7.25 3.30
CA ARG A 26 -8.15 6.69 2.05
C ARG A 26 -6.95 5.77 2.28
N TRP A 27 -6.01 6.17 3.14
CA TRP A 27 -4.86 5.33 3.51
C TRP A 27 -5.31 3.98 4.08
N SER A 28 -6.23 3.98 5.06
CA SER A 28 -6.74 2.75 5.67
C SER A 28 -7.47 1.86 4.66
N ALA A 29 -8.25 2.47 3.76
CA ALA A 29 -8.93 1.73 2.70
C ALA A 29 -7.94 1.09 1.73
N GLU A 30 -6.93 1.83 1.26
CA GLU A 30 -5.88 1.33 0.37
C GLU A 30 -5.09 0.18 1.02
N VAL A 31 -4.72 0.32 2.30
CA VAL A 31 -4.03 -0.74 3.06
C VAL A 31 -4.90 -2.00 3.20
N TYR A 32 -6.21 -1.83 3.45
CA TYR A 32 -7.14 -2.96 3.50
C TYR A 32 -7.26 -3.67 2.16
N LEU A 33 -7.46 -2.93 1.07
CA LEU A 33 -7.55 -3.51 -0.28
C LEU A 33 -6.28 -4.28 -0.64
N LEU A 34 -5.10 -3.74 -0.27
CA LEU A 34 -3.82 -4.38 -0.53
C LEU A 34 -3.63 -5.66 0.28
N PHE A 35 -3.75 -5.61 1.62
CA PHE A 35 -3.38 -6.75 2.47
C PHE A 35 -4.54 -7.71 2.75
N ALA A 36 -5.76 -7.22 2.97
CA ALA A 36 -6.89 -8.07 3.31
C ALA A 36 -7.54 -8.69 2.05
N LEU A 37 -7.59 -7.95 0.95
CA LEU A 37 -8.17 -8.45 -0.32
C LEU A 37 -7.11 -8.84 -1.37
N GLY A 38 -5.82 -8.68 -1.07
CA GLY A 38 -4.74 -9.10 -1.96
C GLY A 38 -4.71 -8.39 -3.30
N ARG A 39 -5.27 -7.17 -3.41
CA ARG A 39 -5.40 -6.46 -4.69
C ARG A 39 -4.02 -6.04 -5.20
N PRO A 40 -3.63 -6.38 -6.44
CA PRO A 40 -2.25 -6.20 -6.92
C PRO A 40 -1.91 -4.76 -7.33
N ASP A 41 -2.90 -3.91 -7.59
CA ASP A 41 -2.71 -2.59 -8.18
C ASP A 41 -3.19 -1.43 -7.29
N ILE A 42 -2.99 -1.55 -5.98
CA ILE A 42 -3.34 -0.52 -4.99
C ILE A 42 -2.10 0.29 -4.62
N TRP A 43 -2.27 1.60 -4.43
CA TRP A 43 -1.16 2.52 -4.17
C TRP A 43 -1.42 3.44 -2.96
N PRO A 44 -0.93 3.06 -1.76
CA PRO A 44 -1.09 3.81 -0.51
C PRO A 44 -0.24 5.09 -0.44
N ALA A 45 -0.42 6.02 -1.38
CA ALA A 45 0.46 7.18 -1.56
C ALA A 45 0.52 8.14 -0.36
N ALA A 46 -0.48 8.11 0.52
CA ALA A 46 -0.50 8.89 1.75
C ALA A 46 0.40 8.31 2.86
N ASP A 47 0.95 7.11 2.67
CA ASP A 47 1.78 6.43 3.66
C ASP A 47 3.14 7.13 3.84
N LEU A 48 3.43 7.57 5.07
CA LEU A 48 4.67 8.27 5.38
C LEU A 48 5.91 7.39 5.19
N GLY A 49 5.83 6.11 5.54
CA GLY A 49 6.94 5.17 5.37
C GLY A 49 7.27 4.94 3.89
N LEU A 50 6.23 4.78 3.07
CA LEU A 50 6.36 4.64 1.61
C LEU A 50 6.95 5.90 0.98
N GLN A 51 6.46 7.08 1.35
CA GLN A 51 6.99 8.36 0.86
C GLN A 51 8.48 8.52 1.22
N LEU A 52 8.88 8.17 2.45
CA LEU A 52 10.27 8.24 2.88
C LEU A 52 11.14 7.22 2.15
N ALA A 53 10.71 5.96 2.03
CA ALA A 53 11.45 4.95 1.29
C ALA A 53 11.65 5.32 -0.17
N ILE A 54 10.65 5.87 -0.84
CA ILE A 54 10.79 6.30 -2.23
C ILE A 54 11.74 7.47 -2.35
N ALA A 55 11.70 8.42 -1.41
CA ALA A 55 12.67 9.51 -1.39
C ALA A 55 14.10 8.99 -1.24
N GLU A 56 14.33 8.06 -0.31
CA GLU A 56 15.63 7.43 -0.05
C GLU A 56 16.12 6.62 -1.27
N GLN A 57 15.28 5.73 -1.80
CA GLN A 57 15.65 4.81 -2.89
C GLN A 57 15.85 5.49 -4.24
N LEU A 58 15.15 6.60 -4.48
CA LEU A 58 15.28 7.37 -5.73
C LEU A 58 16.17 8.60 -5.58
N GLY A 59 16.82 8.79 -4.42
CA GLY A 59 17.70 9.94 -4.17
C GLY A 59 16.98 11.28 -4.29
N LEU A 60 15.70 11.35 -3.90
CA LEU A 60 14.95 12.60 -3.93
C LEU A 60 15.44 13.53 -2.81
N GLY A 61 15.70 14.79 -3.14
CA GLY A 61 16.16 15.79 -2.14
C GLY A 61 15.13 16.10 -1.04
N SER A 62 13.88 15.69 -1.21
CA SER A 62 12.82 15.81 -0.21
C SER A 62 11.79 14.69 -0.34
N ARG A 63 11.05 14.45 0.75
CA ARG A 63 9.88 13.56 0.74
C ARG A 63 8.84 14.05 -0.30
N PRO A 64 8.38 13.20 -1.23
CA PRO A 64 7.33 13.57 -2.17
C PRO A 64 6.00 13.81 -1.44
N THR A 65 5.17 14.71 -1.96
CA THR A 65 3.78 14.84 -1.53
C THR A 65 2.97 13.61 -1.95
N GLU A 66 1.78 13.42 -1.38
CA GLU A 66 0.87 12.35 -1.78
C GLU A 66 0.59 12.40 -3.30
N ASP A 67 0.25 13.58 -3.85
CA ASP A 67 -0.04 13.75 -5.27
C ASP A 67 1.14 13.40 -6.16
N ALA A 68 2.34 13.87 -5.80
CA ALA A 68 3.57 13.53 -6.52
C ALA A 68 3.85 12.03 -6.48
N LEU A 69 3.54 11.38 -5.35
CA LEU A 69 3.70 9.94 -5.19
C LEU A 69 2.64 9.15 -5.96
N ARG A 70 1.40 9.65 -6.05
CA ARG A 70 0.34 9.06 -6.89
C ARG A 70 0.74 9.05 -8.36
N LEU A 71 1.23 10.18 -8.89
CA LEU A 71 1.71 10.26 -10.26
C LEU A 71 2.87 9.30 -10.52
N ARG A 72 3.82 9.23 -9.58
CA ARG A 72 4.98 8.31 -9.70
C ARG A 72 4.55 6.85 -9.69
N GLY A 73 3.51 6.52 -8.92
CA GLY A 73 2.94 5.18 -8.82
C GLY A 73 2.49 4.60 -10.16
N GLU A 74 2.11 5.44 -11.12
CA GLU A 74 1.64 4.99 -12.45
C GLU A 74 2.69 4.17 -13.21
N ALA A 75 3.98 4.40 -12.98
CA ALA A 75 5.06 3.64 -13.60
C ALA A 75 5.11 2.16 -13.18
N TRP A 76 4.45 1.80 -12.07
CA TRP A 76 4.44 0.44 -11.51
C TRP A 76 3.15 -0.32 -11.75
N ARG A 77 2.23 0.21 -12.56
CA ARG A 77 1.03 -0.53 -12.93
C ARG A 77 1.38 -1.76 -13.79
N PRO A 78 0.62 -2.87 -13.67
CA PRO A 78 -0.54 -3.08 -12.77
C PRO A 78 -0.16 -3.67 -11.40
N TRP A 79 1.08 -3.44 -10.92
CA TRP A 79 1.66 -4.09 -9.74
C TRP A 79 2.05 -3.10 -8.65
N ARG A 80 1.30 -2.00 -8.50
CA ARG A 80 1.61 -0.95 -7.51
C ARG A 80 1.65 -1.48 -6.09
N SER A 81 0.84 -2.49 -5.74
CA SER A 81 0.89 -3.11 -4.41
C SER A 81 2.21 -3.84 -4.16
N VAL A 82 2.75 -4.51 -5.19
CA VAL A 82 4.05 -5.20 -5.10
C VAL A 82 5.17 -4.17 -4.92
N ALA A 83 5.14 -3.08 -5.68
CA ALA A 83 6.08 -1.99 -5.51
C ALA A 83 6.03 -1.40 -4.09
N ALA A 84 4.83 -1.16 -3.55
CA ALA A 84 4.65 -0.65 -2.18
C ALA A 84 5.27 -1.59 -1.14
N CYS A 85 5.02 -2.91 -1.27
CA CYS A 85 5.65 -3.93 -0.42
C CYS A 85 7.19 -3.86 -0.47
N LEU A 86 7.79 -3.76 -1.66
CA LEU A 86 9.24 -3.67 -1.81
C LEU A 86 9.82 -2.40 -1.17
N PHE A 87 9.17 -1.25 -1.36
CA PHE A 87 9.60 -0.01 -0.72
C PHE A 87 9.45 -0.05 0.80
N TRP A 88 8.39 -0.66 1.34
CA TRP A 88 8.27 -0.86 2.79
C TRP A 88 9.34 -1.81 3.33
N GLN A 89 9.70 -2.87 2.59
CA GLN A 89 10.83 -3.72 2.99
C GLN A 89 12.14 -2.94 3.02
N SER A 90 12.38 -2.11 2.00
CA SER A 90 13.53 -1.19 1.98
C SER A 90 13.52 -0.21 3.15
N TYR A 91 12.36 0.39 3.45
CA TYR A 91 12.15 1.28 4.60
C TYR A 91 12.59 0.64 5.92
N LEU A 92 12.13 -0.60 6.15
CA LEU A 92 12.41 -1.37 7.35
C LEU A 92 13.88 -1.75 7.42
N HIS A 93 14.44 -2.25 6.33
CA HIS A 93 15.85 -2.65 6.23
C HIS A 93 16.79 -1.48 6.56
N ALA A 94 16.54 -0.29 5.99
CA ALA A 94 17.34 0.92 6.26
C ALA A 94 17.29 1.36 7.73
N ARG A 95 16.27 0.92 8.49
CA ARG A 95 16.09 1.24 9.92
C ARG A 95 16.52 0.11 10.83
N GLY A 96 17.25 -0.88 10.32
CA GLY A 96 17.69 -2.05 11.07
C GLY A 96 16.54 -2.94 11.55
N ARG A 97 15.33 -2.77 10.98
CA ARG A 97 14.17 -3.58 11.30
C ARG A 97 14.11 -4.73 10.31
N VAL A 98 14.29 -5.95 10.81
CA VAL A 98 14.12 -7.16 10.02
C VAL A 98 12.69 -7.62 10.22
N ALA A 99 11.98 -7.90 9.12
CA ALA A 99 10.68 -8.56 9.22
C ALA A 99 10.87 -9.88 9.98
N PRO A 100 9.97 -10.23 10.92
CA PRO A 100 10.07 -11.50 11.63
C PRO A 100 10.10 -12.63 10.60
N ARG A 101 10.99 -13.61 10.79
CA ARG A 101 10.94 -14.82 9.96
C ARG A 101 9.61 -15.49 10.24
N LEU A 102 8.74 -15.54 9.24
CA LEU A 102 7.49 -16.28 9.32
C LEU A 102 7.84 -17.76 9.45
N SER A 103 7.24 -18.43 10.43
CA SER A 103 7.43 -19.88 10.57
C SER A 103 6.84 -20.57 9.34
N PRO A 104 7.43 -21.69 8.86
CA PRO A 104 6.85 -22.47 7.77
C PRO A 104 5.38 -22.87 8.01
N GLU A 105 5.00 -23.00 9.29
CA GLU A 105 3.64 -23.33 9.75
C GLU A 105 2.59 -22.26 9.41
N LEU A 106 2.98 -21.00 9.16
CA LEU A 106 2.08 -19.92 8.75
C LEU A 106 1.66 -19.98 7.27
N TYR A 107 2.30 -20.85 6.49
CA TYR A 107 2.05 -21.02 5.04
C TYR A 107 1.55 -22.42 4.67
N ALA A 108 1.34 -23.30 5.66
CA ALA A 108 0.75 -24.62 5.52
C ALA A 108 -0.78 -24.54 5.62
#